data_AF-A0A847JVJ4-F1
#
_entry.id   AF-A0A847JVJ4-F1
#
_cell.length_a   1.000
_cell.length_b   1.000
_cell.length_c   1.000
_cell.angle_alpha   90.00
_cell.angle_beta   90.00
_cell.angle_gamma   90.00
#
_symmetry.space_group_name_H-M   'P 1'
#
loop_
_entity.id
_entity.type
_entity.pdbx_description
1 polymer ?
#
loop_
_entity_poly.entity_id
_entity_poly.type
_entity_poly.pdbx_seq_one_letter_code
_entity_poly.pdbx_strand_id
1 'polypeptide(L)'
;MRSLVIVVAALVILRPALGQSESRLLSSAQPTARTLVLRPAASAASAANRNPRVLHAAAGVVERRLRETGVRSPAVVVDDARGTLAVTIPADCSVDGLRDLLTRRARLEFRCLHQLNKAWRTAPEVVKGRVTGFEQIVGPDGRPVRRAELAAALSSKAPFTGADLQPTCRAESLGASAQSRMPARVGVHFEFKPNVKARFEAFTAQHIGHRLAIFLDDRLLSAPQIMAPIPGAGIIMARCDLPRARNLAAQLNSGPLPVPLELVR
;
A
#
# COMPACT_ATOMS: atom_id res chain seq x y z
N MET A 1 44.31 -35.79 -38.00
CA MET A 1 43.67 -36.28 -36.75
C MET A 1 44.07 -35.31 -35.66
N ARG A 2 43.30 -34.24 -35.46
CA ARG A 2 42.33 -33.99 -34.38
C ARG A 2 42.96 -33.85 -32.97
N SER A 3 42.72 -32.67 -32.40
CA SER A 3 42.79 -32.30 -30.97
C SER A 3 44.21 -32.01 -30.44
N LEU A 4 44.47 -31.05 -29.56
CA LEU A 4 43.61 -30.34 -28.60
C LEU A 4 44.34 -29.04 -28.18
N VAL A 5 43.63 -27.91 -28.14
CA VAL A 5 44.11 -26.64 -27.56
C VAL A 5 43.85 -26.67 -26.06
N ILE A 6 44.89 -26.48 -25.24
CA ILE A 6 44.78 -26.15 -23.82
C ILE A 6 45.59 -24.87 -23.61
N VAL A 7 44.91 -23.75 -23.39
CA VAL A 7 45.53 -22.51 -22.92
C VAL A 7 45.16 -22.32 -21.45
N VAL A 8 46.16 -22.48 -20.61
CA VAL A 8 46.16 -22.19 -19.18
C VAL A 8 46.37 -20.69 -19.01
N ALA A 9 45.41 -19.97 -18.42
CA ALA A 9 45.59 -18.57 -18.02
C ALA A 9 46.02 -18.52 -16.55
N ALA A 10 47.28 -18.16 -16.32
CA ALA A 10 47.87 -17.99 -15.00
C ALA A 10 47.62 -16.57 -14.45
N LEU A 11 47.29 -16.55 -13.16
CA LEU A 11 47.12 -15.43 -12.25
C LEU A 11 48.43 -14.63 -12.11
N VAL A 12 48.41 -13.32 -12.37
CA VAL A 12 49.52 -12.40 -12.04
C VAL A 12 49.05 -11.39 -11.01
N ILE A 13 49.62 -11.51 -9.81
CA ILE A 13 49.55 -10.52 -8.74
C ILE A 13 50.81 -9.66 -8.86
N LEU A 14 50.66 -8.34 -9.04
CA LEU A 14 51.75 -7.40 -8.79
C LEU A 14 51.23 -6.09 -8.18
N ARG A 15 51.90 -5.65 -7.11
CA ARG A 15 51.79 -4.36 -6.41
C ARG A 15 53.23 -3.98 -5.99
N PRO A 16 53.55 -2.71 -5.70
CA PRO A 16 53.31 -1.47 -6.45
C PRO A 16 54.64 -0.65 -6.60
N ALA A 17 54.63 0.46 -7.34
CA ALA A 17 55.70 1.47 -7.25
C ALA A 17 55.12 2.90 -7.32
N LEU A 18 55.60 3.75 -6.42
CA LEU A 18 55.17 5.12 -6.15
C LEU A 18 55.68 6.11 -7.21
N GLY A 19 54.81 7.02 -7.65
CA GLY A 19 55.17 8.20 -8.45
C GLY A 19 54.07 9.26 -8.34
N GLN A 20 54.44 10.46 -7.91
CA GLN A 20 53.55 11.55 -7.53
C GLN A 20 52.73 12.13 -8.68
N SER A 21 51.52 12.58 -8.33
CA SER A 21 50.74 13.72 -8.88
C SER A 21 49.32 13.29 -9.25
N GLU A 22 48.38 13.46 -8.31
CA GLU A 22 46.96 13.77 -8.61
C GLU A 22 46.18 14.02 -7.30
N SER A 23 46.58 15.09 -6.61
CA SER A 23 45.74 15.73 -5.60
C SER A 23 44.67 16.55 -6.31
N ARG A 24 43.52 15.95 -6.66
CA ARG A 24 42.18 16.57 -6.76
C ARG A 24 41.27 15.71 -7.64
N LEU A 25 40.69 14.65 -7.10
CA LEU A 25 39.33 14.21 -7.44
C LEU A 25 38.87 13.24 -6.33
N LEU A 26 38.78 13.73 -5.09
CA LEU A 26 37.80 13.17 -4.17
C LEU A 26 36.44 13.60 -4.70
N SER A 27 35.94 12.83 -5.67
CA SER A 27 34.54 12.83 -6.03
C SER A 27 33.79 12.51 -4.75
N SER A 28 33.20 13.53 -4.14
CA SER A 28 32.08 13.37 -3.23
C SER A 28 30.89 12.86 -4.05
N ALA A 29 31.02 11.66 -4.61
CA ALA A 29 29.90 10.93 -5.16
C ALA A 29 29.01 10.58 -3.97
N GLN A 30 28.06 11.47 -3.68
CA GLN A 30 26.96 11.14 -2.79
C GLN A 30 26.38 9.81 -3.28
N PRO A 31 26.11 8.86 -2.36
CA PRO A 31 25.58 7.57 -2.73
C PRO A 31 24.33 7.80 -3.56
N THR A 32 24.33 7.33 -4.82
CA THR A 32 23.23 7.51 -5.77
C THR A 32 21.98 6.74 -5.35
N ALA A 33 22.15 5.79 -4.42
CA ALA A 33 21.10 5.00 -3.83
C ALA A 33 21.27 4.89 -2.30
N ARG A 34 20.16 4.75 -1.59
CA ARG A 34 20.08 4.49 -0.16
C ARG A 34 19.48 3.11 0.06
N THR A 35 19.98 2.39 1.06
CA THR A 35 19.44 1.08 1.46
C THR A 35 18.64 1.23 2.75
N LEU A 36 17.40 0.77 2.73
CA LEU A 36 16.51 0.68 3.88
C LEU A 36 16.40 -0.79 4.28
N VAL A 37 16.48 -1.10 5.57
CA VAL A 37 16.27 -2.46 6.06
C VAL A 37 14.86 -2.56 6.64
N LEU A 38 14.08 -3.50 6.15
CA LEU A 38 12.76 -3.84 6.65
C LEU A 38 12.80 -5.20 7.36
N ARG A 39 11.97 -5.36 8.38
CA ARG A 39 11.75 -6.65 9.04
C ARG A 39 10.25 -6.88 9.28
N PRO A 40 9.79 -8.12 9.47
CA PRO A 40 8.44 -8.38 9.97
C PRO A 40 8.17 -7.59 11.25
N ALA A 41 7.03 -6.91 11.31
CA ALA A 41 6.64 -6.11 12.47
C ALA A 41 6.54 -6.99 13.72
N ALA A 42 6.83 -6.42 14.90
CA ALA A 42 6.79 -7.18 16.16
C ALA A 42 5.42 -7.85 16.40
N SER A 43 4.32 -7.19 16.02
CA SER A 43 2.95 -7.71 16.08
C SER A 43 2.70 -8.94 15.19
N ALA A 44 3.61 -9.22 14.27
CA ALA A 44 3.59 -10.37 13.37
C ALA A 44 4.88 -11.20 13.46
N ALA A 45 5.72 -11.04 14.49
CA ALA A 45 7.06 -11.66 14.55
C ALA A 45 7.07 -13.17 14.90
N SER A 46 6.01 -13.91 14.58
CA SER A 46 5.97 -15.37 14.71
C SER A 46 6.98 -16.04 13.76
N ALA A 47 7.48 -17.23 14.13
CA ALA A 47 8.38 -18.03 13.29
C ALA A 47 7.81 -18.27 11.88
N ALA A 48 6.48 -18.40 11.76
CA ALA A 48 5.79 -18.55 10.48
C ALA A 48 5.97 -17.35 9.53
N ASN A 49 6.15 -16.15 10.09
CA ASN A 49 6.32 -14.90 9.34
C ASN A 49 7.78 -14.56 9.04
N ARG A 50 8.73 -15.31 9.63
CA ARG A 50 10.15 -15.32 9.23
C ARG A 50 10.45 -16.41 8.19
N ASN A 51 9.42 -17.12 7.72
CA ASN A 51 9.57 -18.10 6.66
C ASN A 51 10.09 -17.41 5.38
N PRO A 52 11.19 -17.88 4.77
CA PRO A 52 11.73 -17.35 3.53
C PRO A 52 10.68 -17.13 2.44
N ARG A 53 9.72 -18.05 2.28
CA ARG A 53 8.65 -17.93 1.28
C ARG A 53 7.78 -16.70 1.49
N VAL A 54 7.47 -16.37 2.74
CA VAL A 54 6.67 -15.19 3.10
C VAL A 54 7.46 -13.92 2.86
N LEU A 55 8.76 -13.91 3.18
CA LEU A 55 9.66 -12.78 2.95
C LEU A 55 9.89 -12.51 1.46
N HIS A 56 10.08 -13.54 0.64
CA HIS A 56 10.16 -13.39 -0.82
C HIS A 56 8.85 -12.88 -1.42
N ALA A 57 7.69 -13.37 -0.94
CA ALA A 57 6.40 -12.83 -1.37
C ALA A 57 6.23 -11.36 -0.96
N ALA A 58 6.67 -10.99 0.25
CA ALA A 58 6.68 -9.60 0.71
C ALA A 58 7.62 -8.73 -0.15
N ALA A 59 8.81 -9.23 -0.48
CA ALA A 59 9.77 -8.54 -1.34
C ALA A 59 9.18 -8.20 -2.71
N GLY A 60 8.51 -9.17 -3.34
CA GLY A 60 7.82 -8.94 -4.61
C GLY A 60 6.68 -7.92 -4.52
N VAL A 61 5.93 -7.88 -3.42
CA VAL A 61 4.91 -6.84 -3.19
C VAL A 61 5.56 -5.46 -3.01
N VAL A 62 6.61 -5.37 -2.19
CA VAL A 62 7.35 -4.12 -1.93
C VAL A 62 7.93 -3.56 -3.23
N GLU A 63 8.54 -4.40 -4.05
CA GLU A 63 9.10 -3.99 -5.32
C GLU A 63 8.02 -3.45 -6.27
N ARG A 64 6.88 -4.16 -6.40
CA ARG A 64 5.74 -3.66 -7.20
C ARG A 64 5.26 -2.30 -6.70
N ARG A 65 5.12 -2.11 -5.38
CA ARG A 65 4.70 -0.82 -4.80
C ARG A 65 5.62 0.33 -5.18
N LEU A 66 6.93 0.11 -5.06
CA LEU A 66 7.92 1.12 -5.42
C LEU A 66 7.80 1.51 -6.89
N ARG A 67 7.69 0.51 -7.79
CA ARG A 67 7.50 0.75 -9.22
C ARG A 67 6.20 1.51 -9.52
N GLU A 68 5.09 1.14 -8.89
CA GLU A 68 3.79 1.83 -9.03
C GLU A 68 3.85 3.30 -8.59
N THR A 69 4.68 3.64 -7.60
CA THR A 69 4.89 5.04 -7.16
C THR A 69 5.86 5.82 -8.05
N GLY A 70 6.43 5.20 -9.08
CA GLY A 70 7.37 5.84 -10.01
C GLY A 70 8.83 5.83 -9.53
N VAL A 71 9.16 5.05 -8.50
CA VAL A 71 10.57 4.86 -8.10
C VAL A 71 11.26 4.10 -9.21
N ARG A 72 12.32 4.71 -9.77
CA ARG A 72 13.12 4.13 -10.85
C ARG A 72 14.07 3.09 -10.28
N SER A 73 14.11 1.92 -10.92
CA SER A 73 15.02 0.82 -10.60
C SER A 73 15.12 0.47 -9.10
N PRO A 74 13.99 0.22 -8.40
CA PRO A 74 14.06 -0.26 -7.02
C PRO A 74 14.65 -1.67 -7.01
N ALA A 75 15.51 -1.96 -6.04
CA ALA A 75 15.99 -3.32 -5.80
C ALA A 75 15.57 -3.77 -4.40
N VAL A 76 15.04 -4.98 -4.31
CA VAL A 76 14.64 -5.58 -3.04
C VAL A 76 15.29 -6.94 -2.91
N VAL A 77 16.13 -7.10 -1.89
CA VAL A 77 16.88 -8.33 -1.63
C VAL A 77 16.44 -8.88 -0.27
N VAL A 78 16.14 -10.18 -0.22
CA VAL A 78 15.85 -10.87 1.03
C VAL A 78 17.18 -11.33 1.64
N ASP A 79 17.38 -11.03 2.92
CA ASP A 79 18.42 -11.63 3.74
C ASP A 79 17.77 -12.73 4.59
N ASP A 80 17.87 -13.98 4.11
CA ASP A 80 17.28 -15.15 4.75
C ASP A 80 17.89 -15.44 6.13
N ALA A 81 19.18 -15.13 6.31
CA ALA A 81 19.87 -15.39 7.57
C ALA A 81 19.36 -14.45 8.69
N ARG A 82 19.09 -13.19 8.34
CA ARG A 82 18.56 -12.18 9.28
C ARG A 82 17.04 -12.12 9.30
N GLY A 83 16.36 -12.70 8.31
CA GLY A 83 14.92 -12.59 8.12
C GLY A 83 14.49 -11.15 7.82
N THR A 84 15.30 -10.43 7.05
CA THR A 84 15.10 -9.01 6.73
C THR A 84 15.03 -8.78 5.22
N LEU A 85 14.49 -7.63 4.81
CA LEU A 85 14.49 -7.18 3.41
C LEU A 85 15.36 -5.93 3.30
N ALA A 86 16.38 -5.97 2.47
CA ALA A 86 17.15 -4.80 2.07
C ALA A 86 16.50 -4.17 0.84
N VAL A 87 16.04 -2.92 0.97
CA VAL A 87 15.35 -2.16 -0.06
C VAL A 87 16.22 -1.01 -0.50
N THR A 88 16.73 -1.07 -1.72
CA THR A 88 17.55 -0.02 -2.33
C THR A 88 16.67 0.89 -3.17
N ILE A 89 16.69 2.17 -2.84
CA ILE A 89 15.96 3.23 -3.56
C ILE A 89 16.90 4.37 -3.93
N PRO A 90 16.59 5.16 -4.98
CA PRO A 90 17.33 6.37 -5.32
C PRO A 90 17.47 7.33 -4.13
N ALA A 91 18.61 8.02 -4.04
CA ALA A 91 18.93 8.87 -2.90
C ALA A 91 18.09 10.17 -2.83
N ASP A 92 17.38 10.54 -3.88
CA ASP A 92 16.41 11.65 -3.92
C ASP A 92 15.02 11.27 -3.38
N CYS A 93 14.75 9.97 -3.19
CA CYS A 93 13.46 9.49 -2.67
C CYS A 93 13.33 9.72 -1.16
N SER A 94 12.26 10.40 -0.72
CA SER A 94 11.97 10.59 0.71
C SER A 94 11.57 9.28 1.40
N VAL A 95 12.31 8.89 2.46
CA VAL A 95 11.99 7.69 3.26
C VAL A 95 10.65 7.86 3.97
N ASP A 96 10.38 9.04 4.51
CA ASP A 96 9.12 9.31 5.22
C ASP A 96 7.91 9.20 4.29
N GLY A 97 8.05 9.63 3.03
CA GLY A 97 7.01 9.49 2.00
C GLY A 97 6.72 8.04 1.61
N LEU A 98 7.73 7.17 1.67
CA LEU A 98 7.63 5.75 1.34
C LEU A 98 7.34 4.86 2.55
N ARG A 99 7.47 5.36 3.79
CA ARG A 99 7.30 4.53 4.99
C ARG A 99 5.95 3.82 5.00
N ASP A 100 4.85 4.54 4.80
CA ASP A 100 3.51 3.95 4.78
C ASP A 100 3.33 2.95 3.62
N LEU A 101 3.94 3.23 2.47
CA LEU A 101 3.94 2.36 1.30
C LEU A 101 4.60 1.00 1.59
N LEU A 102 5.75 1.03 2.27
CA LEU A 102 6.59 -0.13 2.53
C LEU A 102 6.14 -0.97 3.73
N THR A 103 5.48 -0.35 4.72
CA THR A 103 5.20 -0.99 6.01
C THR A 103 3.75 -1.47 6.16
N ARG A 104 2.77 -0.76 5.58
CA ARG A 104 1.36 -1.10 5.75
C ARG A 104 0.96 -2.31 4.95
N ARG A 105 0.08 -3.14 5.52
CA ARG A 105 -0.37 -4.35 4.84
C ARG A 105 -1.24 -4.01 3.64
N ALA A 106 -2.09 -2.99 3.74
CA ALA A 106 -3.07 -2.61 2.74
C ALA A 106 -4.12 -3.69 2.43
N ARG A 107 -4.62 -4.35 3.48
CA ARG A 107 -5.74 -5.29 3.39
C ARG A 107 -7.03 -4.51 3.18
N LEU A 108 -7.52 -4.50 1.95
CA LEU A 108 -8.79 -3.86 1.58
C LEU A 108 -9.95 -4.86 1.67
N GLU A 109 -11.02 -4.48 2.35
CA GLU A 109 -12.25 -5.27 2.48
C GLU A 109 -13.48 -4.40 2.23
N PHE A 110 -14.42 -4.91 1.43
CA PHE A 110 -15.73 -4.33 1.25
C PHE A 110 -16.73 -5.13 2.09
N ARG A 111 -17.42 -4.46 3.01
CA ARG A 111 -18.41 -5.06 3.91
C ARG A 111 -19.73 -4.31 3.78
N CYS A 112 -20.85 -5.03 3.86
CA CYS A 112 -22.15 -4.38 3.93
C CYS A 112 -22.46 -4.01 5.37
N LEU A 113 -22.94 -2.79 5.58
CA LEU A 113 -23.50 -2.33 6.84
C LEU A 113 -25.03 -2.33 6.69
N HIS A 114 -25.66 -3.38 7.20
CA HIS A 114 -27.05 -3.73 6.91
C HIS A 114 -28.09 -2.80 7.56
N GLN A 115 -27.72 -2.03 8.56
CA GLN A 115 -28.64 -1.04 9.11
C GLN A 115 -27.87 -0.07 9.97
N LEU A 116 -27.85 1.19 9.54
CA LEU A 116 -27.65 2.26 10.49
C LEU A 116 -28.98 2.39 11.22
N ASN A 117 -28.93 2.41 12.55
CA ASN A 117 -29.86 3.28 13.26
C ASN A 117 -29.90 4.61 12.47
N LYS A 118 -31.09 5.10 12.09
CA LYS A 118 -31.25 6.27 11.19
C LYS A 118 -30.41 7.50 11.60
N ALA A 119 -29.93 7.56 12.84
CA ALA A 119 -29.07 8.62 13.35
C ALA A 119 -27.56 8.40 13.20
N TRP A 120 -27.09 7.21 12.82
CA TRP A 120 -25.66 7.00 12.60
C TRP A 120 -25.19 7.65 11.29
N ARG A 121 -23.99 8.22 11.34
CA ARG A 121 -23.39 8.91 10.19
C ARG A 121 -21.88 8.65 10.12
N THR A 122 -21.28 8.88 8.96
CA THR A 122 -19.82 8.89 8.84
C THR A 122 -19.28 10.25 9.26
N ALA A 123 -18.19 10.24 10.02
CA ALA A 123 -17.43 11.43 10.38
C ALA A 123 -15.93 11.18 10.17
N PRO A 124 -15.11 12.22 9.96
CA PRO A 124 -13.67 12.07 9.99
C PRO A 124 -13.20 11.46 11.32
N GLU A 125 -12.30 10.50 11.26
CA GLU A 125 -11.62 10.00 12.45
C GLU A 125 -10.55 11.01 12.88
N VAL A 126 -10.61 11.39 14.16
CA VAL A 126 -9.69 12.36 14.76
C VAL A 126 -8.98 11.69 15.94
N VAL A 127 -7.65 11.65 15.87
CA VAL A 127 -6.80 11.10 16.94
C VAL A 127 -5.87 12.21 17.41
N LYS A 128 -5.88 12.50 18.72
CA LYS A 128 -5.07 13.57 19.33
C LYS A 128 -5.20 14.91 18.60
N GLY A 129 -6.43 15.27 18.22
CA GLY A 129 -6.74 16.53 17.52
C GLY A 129 -6.38 16.59 16.03
N ARG A 130 -5.89 15.48 15.43
CA ARG A 130 -5.54 15.43 14.00
C ARG A 130 -6.44 14.45 13.24
N VAL A 131 -6.94 14.89 12.09
CA VAL A 131 -7.66 14.02 11.15
C VAL A 131 -6.70 12.96 10.60
N THR A 132 -7.07 11.70 10.67
CA THR A 132 -6.19 10.58 10.31
C THR A 132 -6.25 10.22 8.82
N GLY A 133 -7.26 10.73 8.11
CA GLY A 133 -7.60 10.35 6.74
C GLY A 133 -8.58 9.18 6.63
N PHE A 134 -8.96 8.59 7.76
CA PHE A 134 -9.99 7.55 7.87
C PHE A 134 -11.31 8.16 8.33
N GLU A 135 -12.38 7.39 8.19
CA GLU A 135 -13.69 7.69 8.73
C GLU A 135 -13.97 6.86 9.99
N GLN A 136 -14.98 7.28 10.73
CA GLN A 136 -15.59 6.53 11.81
C GLN A 136 -17.11 6.66 11.69
N ILE A 137 -17.82 5.62 12.14
CA ILE A 137 -19.27 5.71 12.31
C ILE A 137 -19.53 6.34 13.68
N VAL A 138 -20.33 7.41 13.70
CA VAL A 138 -20.75 8.07 14.94
C VAL A 138 -22.24 7.92 15.14
N GLY A 139 -22.66 7.82 16.40
CA GLY A 139 -24.04 7.76 16.80
C GLY A 139 -24.77 9.10 16.75
N PRO A 140 -26.06 9.14 17.16
CA PRO A 140 -26.84 10.38 17.31
C PRO A 140 -26.13 11.42 18.18
N ASP A 141 -25.50 10.97 19.25
CA ASP A 141 -24.73 11.78 20.22
C ASP A 141 -23.40 12.32 19.65
N GLY A 142 -23.07 11.98 18.41
CA GLY A 142 -21.82 12.37 17.75
C GLY A 142 -20.60 11.61 18.26
N ARG A 143 -20.77 10.60 19.13
CA ARG A 143 -19.67 9.79 19.63
C ARG A 143 -19.41 8.60 18.71
N PRO A 144 -18.16 8.12 18.62
CA PRO A 144 -17.84 6.93 17.84
C PRO A 144 -18.63 5.72 18.33
N VAL A 145 -19.26 4.99 17.41
CA VAL A 145 -19.96 3.74 17.71
C VAL A 145 -18.94 2.72 18.22
N ARG A 146 -19.30 1.96 19.26
CA ARG A 146 -18.40 0.98 19.86
C ARG A 146 -18.05 -0.11 18.84
N ARG A 147 -16.81 -0.61 18.89
CA ARG A 147 -16.33 -1.61 17.93
C ARG A 147 -17.20 -2.88 17.87
N ALA A 148 -17.69 -3.36 19.01
CA ALA A 148 -18.56 -4.54 19.07
C ALA A 148 -19.93 -4.29 18.41
N GLU A 149 -20.50 -3.12 18.63
CA GLU A 149 -21.78 -2.69 18.06
C GLU A 149 -21.66 -2.50 16.53
N LEU A 150 -20.59 -1.84 16.07
CA LEU A 150 -20.30 -1.74 14.65
C LEU A 150 -20.07 -3.12 14.00
N ALA A 151 -19.36 -4.02 14.67
CA ALA A 151 -19.10 -5.37 14.17
C ALA A 151 -20.40 -6.19 14.03
N ALA A 152 -21.36 -6.02 14.95
CA ALA A 152 -22.66 -6.69 14.86
C ALA A 152 -23.51 -6.19 13.70
N ALA A 153 -23.35 -4.93 13.28
CA ALA A 153 -24.06 -4.34 12.15
C ALA A 153 -23.44 -4.65 10.77
N LEU A 154 -22.16 -5.06 10.75
CA LEU A 154 -21.44 -5.42 9.53
C LEU A 154 -21.76 -6.84 9.09
N SER A 155 -21.60 -7.11 7.79
CA SER A 155 -21.58 -8.47 7.28
C SER A 155 -20.49 -9.30 7.97
N SER A 156 -20.84 -10.53 8.35
CA SER A 156 -19.95 -11.45 9.10
C SER A 156 -18.64 -11.76 8.35
N LYS A 157 -18.68 -11.73 7.02
CA LYS A 157 -17.52 -11.82 6.13
C LYS A 157 -17.51 -10.67 5.14
N ALA A 158 -16.33 -10.34 4.62
CA ALA A 158 -16.19 -9.41 3.50
C ALA A 158 -16.55 -10.14 2.19
N PRO A 159 -17.66 -9.79 1.51
CA PRO A 159 -18.01 -10.39 0.21
C PRO A 159 -17.02 -10.07 -0.92
N PHE A 160 -16.26 -8.98 -0.78
CA PHE A 160 -15.22 -8.58 -1.73
C PHE A 160 -14.00 -8.02 -1.00
N THR A 161 -12.83 -8.17 -1.62
CA THR A 161 -11.55 -7.75 -1.07
C THR A 161 -10.71 -7.05 -2.12
N GLY A 162 -9.58 -6.46 -1.71
CA GLY A 162 -8.61 -5.89 -2.65
C GLY A 162 -8.07 -6.89 -3.68
N ALA A 163 -8.09 -8.19 -3.38
CA ALA A 163 -7.66 -9.22 -4.33
C ALA A 163 -8.62 -9.39 -5.52
N ASP A 164 -9.85 -8.89 -5.41
CA ASP A 164 -10.87 -8.90 -6.45
C ASP A 164 -10.75 -7.71 -7.42
N LEU A 165 -9.89 -6.73 -7.10
CA LEU A 165 -9.68 -5.53 -7.93
C LEU A 165 -8.72 -5.80 -9.09
N GLN A 166 -8.91 -5.06 -10.18
CA GLN A 166 -7.90 -4.90 -11.21
C GLN A 166 -6.78 -3.99 -10.68
N PRO A 167 -5.52 -4.22 -11.11
CA PRO A 167 -4.39 -3.38 -10.73
C PRO A 167 -4.37 -2.07 -11.56
N THR A 168 -5.51 -1.39 -11.63
CA THR A 168 -5.74 -0.17 -12.43
C THR A 168 -6.17 1.01 -11.56
N CYS A 169 -6.00 0.92 -10.23
CA CYS A 169 -6.39 1.97 -9.32
C CYS A 169 -5.59 3.25 -9.60
N ARG A 170 -6.29 4.39 -9.59
CA ARG A 170 -5.70 5.71 -9.88
C ARG A 170 -6.25 6.77 -8.94
N ALA A 171 -5.35 7.60 -8.42
CA ALA A 171 -5.73 8.75 -7.61
C ALA A 171 -6.03 9.97 -8.48
N GLU A 172 -7.13 10.66 -8.19
CA GLU A 172 -7.56 11.86 -8.90
C GLU A 172 -8.00 12.95 -7.91
N SER A 173 -7.71 14.20 -8.27
CA SER A 173 -8.28 15.37 -7.62
C SER A 173 -9.65 15.68 -8.24
N LEU A 174 -10.70 15.46 -7.46
CA LEU A 174 -12.10 15.65 -7.82
C LEU A 174 -12.55 17.04 -7.36
N GLY A 175 -12.90 17.89 -8.33
CA GLY A 175 -13.63 19.14 -8.04
C GLY A 175 -12.79 20.36 -7.69
N ALA A 176 -11.69 20.60 -8.40
CA ALA A 176 -11.14 21.96 -8.51
C ALA A 176 -11.86 22.72 -9.63
N SER A 177 -13.13 23.06 -9.45
CA SER A 177 -13.71 24.14 -10.28
C SER A 177 -13.22 25.46 -9.71
N ALA A 178 -12.60 26.31 -10.53
CA ALA A 178 -12.18 27.66 -10.14
C ALA A 178 -13.34 28.50 -9.57
N GLN A 179 -14.58 28.11 -9.82
CA GLN A 179 -15.80 28.76 -9.34
C GLN A 179 -16.27 28.27 -7.95
N SER A 180 -15.82 27.10 -7.49
CA SER A 180 -16.31 26.48 -6.25
C SER A 180 -15.34 26.78 -5.10
N ARG A 181 -15.84 27.45 -4.06
CA ARG A 181 -15.13 27.63 -2.78
C ARG A 181 -14.95 26.32 -1.98
N MET A 182 -15.37 25.18 -2.53
CA MET A 182 -15.20 23.88 -1.90
C MET A 182 -13.75 23.40 -2.06
N PRO A 183 -13.12 22.86 -1.01
CA PRO A 183 -11.79 22.28 -1.13
C PRO A 183 -11.83 21.11 -2.10
N ALA A 184 -10.79 21.01 -2.94
CA ALA A 184 -10.61 19.88 -3.84
C ALA A 184 -10.68 18.57 -3.04
N ARG A 185 -11.53 17.64 -3.47
CA ARG A 185 -11.66 16.32 -2.88
C ARG A 185 -10.70 15.38 -3.62
N VAL A 186 -10.20 14.35 -2.96
CA VAL A 186 -9.34 13.37 -3.62
C VAL A 186 -10.04 12.02 -3.60
N GLY A 187 -10.02 11.33 -4.73
CA GLY A 187 -10.60 10.01 -4.90
C GLY A 187 -9.57 9.00 -5.39
N VAL A 188 -9.76 7.74 -5.05
CA VAL A 188 -9.07 6.61 -5.69
C VAL A 188 -10.08 5.81 -6.48
N HIS A 189 -9.95 5.83 -7.80
CA HIS A 189 -10.71 5.00 -8.71
C HIS A 189 -10.28 3.55 -8.53
N PHE A 190 -11.24 2.64 -8.58
CA PHE A 190 -11.01 1.21 -8.60
C PHE A 190 -11.99 0.52 -9.55
N GLU A 191 -11.60 -0.65 -10.01
CA GLU A 191 -12.43 -1.50 -10.85
C GLU A 191 -12.26 -2.96 -10.43
N PHE A 192 -13.35 -3.71 -10.33
CA PHE A 192 -13.32 -5.14 -10.10
C PHE A 192 -12.87 -5.90 -11.34
N LYS A 193 -12.25 -7.06 -11.14
CA LYS A 193 -11.92 -8.00 -12.22
C LYS A 193 -13.21 -8.43 -12.95
N PRO A 194 -13.16 -8.69 -14.27
CA PRO A 194 -14.34 -9.06 -15.06
C PRO A 194 -15.17 -10.20 -14.46
N ASN A 195 -14.52 -11.22 -13.91
CA ASN A 195 -15.16 -12.38 -13.28
C ASN A 195 -15.85 -12.07 -11.94
N VAL A 196 -15.66 -10.88 -11.37
CA VAL A 196 -16.25 -10.45 -10.09
C VAL A 196 -17.36 -9.41 -10.30
N LYS A 197 -17.33 -8.64 -11.39
CA LYS A 197 -18.26 -7.53 -11.66
C LYS A 197 -19.73 -7.93 -11.51
N ALA A 198 -20.15 -9.01 -12.17
CA ALA A 198 -21.55 -9.47 -12.12
C ALA A 198 -21.99 -9.83 -10.68
N ARG A 199 -21.12 -10.46 -9.88
CA ARG A 199 -21.39 -10.78 -8.47
C ARG A 199 -21.50 -9.51 -7.62
N PHE A 200 -20.66 -8.51 -7.89
CA PHE A 200 -20.69 -7.23 -7.19
C PHE A 200 -21.93 -6.40 -7.53
N GLU A 201 -22.33 -6.37 -8.79
CA GLU A 201 -23.54 -5.70 -9.23
C GLU A 201 -24.79 -6.34 -8.62
N ALA A 202 -24.91 -7.67 -8.68
CA ALA A 202 -26.01 -8.39 -8.03
C ALA A 202 -26.03 -8.16 -6.52
N PHE A 203 -24.87 -8.16 -5.87
CA PHE A 203 -24.76 -7.85 -4.45
C PHE A 203 -25.25 -6.44 -4.13
N THR A 204 -24.81 -5.43 -4.87
CA THR A 204 -25.22 -4.04 -4.62
C THR A 204 -26.69 -3.80 -4.93
N ALA A 205 -27.25 -4.46 -5.95
CA ALA A 205 -28.68 -4.42 -6.25
C ALA A 205 -29.56 -4.93 -5.09
N GLN A 206 -29.12 -5.99 -4.41
CA GLN A 206 -29.82 -6.54 -3.23
C GLN A 206 -29.64 -5.68 -1.97
N HIS A 207 -28.65 -4.78 -1.97
CA HIS A 207 -28.30 -3.98 -0.80
C HIS A 207 -28.51 -2.47 -1.01
N ILE A 208 -29.42 -2.08 -1.90
CA ILE A 208 -29.80 -0.67 -2.07
C ILE A 208 -30.33 -0.12 -0.74
N GLY A 209 -29.88 1.09 -0.37
CA GLY A 209 -30.20 1.75 0.90
C GLY A 209 -29.22 1.43 2.03
N HIS A 210 -28.46 0.33 1.95
CA HIS A 210 -27.40 -0.01 2.90
C HIS A 210 -26.10 0.76 2.60
N ARG A 211 -25.13 0.72 3.51
CA ARG A 211 -23.80 1.29 3.26
C ARG A 211 -22.79 0.23 2.85
N LEU A 212 -22.00 0.54 1.84
CA LEU A 212 -20.83 -0.24 1.44
C LEU A 212 -19.62 0.26 2.23
N ALA A 213 -19.34 -0.36 3.37
CA ALA A 213 -18.22 0.00 4.23
C ALA A 213 -16.91 -0.58 3.69
N ILE A 214 -15.96 0.29 3.38
CA ILE A 214 -14.65 -0.05 2.82
C ILE A 214 -13.62 0.08 3.94
N PHE A 215 -12.97 -1.01 4.29
CA PHE A 215 -11.94 -1.06 5.33
C PHE A 215 -10.57 -1.24 4.72
N LEU A 216 -9.58 -0.53 5.28
CA LEU A 216 -8.17 -0.72 4.99
C LEU A 216 -7.45 -1.00 6.31
N ASP A 217 -6.85 -2.19 6.45
CA ASP A 217 -6.17 -2.64 7.66
C ASP A 217 -7.05 -2.47 8.93
N ASP A 218 -8.31 -2.94 8.85
CA ASP A 218 -9.32 -2.87 9.92
C ASP A 218 -9.78 -1.47 10.33
N ARG A 219 -9.44 -0.44 9.56
CA ARG A 219 -9.89 0.94 9.75
C ARG A 219 -10.82 1.35 8.64
N LEU A 220 -11.90 2.05 8.99
CA LEU A 220 -12.92 2.45 8.02
C LEU A 220 -12.38 3.57 7.13
N LEU A 221 -12.26 3.29 5.84
CA LEU A 221 -11.79 4.25 4.85
C LEU A 221 -12.93 5.10 4.31
N SER A 222 -14.05 4.48 3.98
CA SER A 222 -15.27 5.15 3.53
C SER A 222 -16.49 4.25 3.74
N ALA A 223 -17.67 4.80 4.04
CA ALA A 223 -18.93 4.05 4.03
C ALA A 223 -20.05 4.81 3.27
N PRO A 224 -19.98 4.90 1.93
CA PRO A 224 -21.06 5.47 1.12
C PRO A 224 -22.33 4.61 1.18
N GLN A 225 -23.47 5.26 0.99
CA GLN A 225 -24.76 4.58 0.81
C GLN A 225 -24.86 4.05 -0.62
N ILE A 226 -25.36 2.82 -0.78
CA ILE A 226 -25.65 2.20 -2.07
C ILE A 226 -26.98 2.78 -2.56
N MET A 227 -26.94 3.58 -3.62
CA MET A 227 -28.13 4.25 -4.18
C MET A 227 -28.73 3.51 -5.37
N ALA A 228 -27.92 2.74 -6.08
CA ALA A 228 -28.29 1.95 -7.25
C ALA A 228 -27.32 0.76 -7.38
N PRO A 229 -27.64 -0.25 -8.20
CA PRO A 229 -26.69 -1.29 -8.58
C PRO A 229 -25.39 -0.68 -9.11
N ILE A 230 -24.25 -1.21 -8.70
CA ILE A 230 -22.93 -0.73 -9.10
C ILE A 230 -22.29 -1.77 -10.03
N PRO A 231 -22.04 -1.45 -11.32
CA PRO A 231 -21.56 -2.42 -12.32
C PRO A 231 -20.15 -2.99 -12.08
N GLY A 232 -19.45 -2.58 -11.02
CA GLY A 232 -18.11 -3.08 -10.68
C GLY A 232 -16.98 -2.07 -10.79
N ALA A 233 -17.27 -0.78 -10.90
CA ALA A 233 -16.28 0.30 -10.76
C ALA A 233 -16.78 1.35 -9.77
N GLY A 234 -15.87 2.09 -9.15
CA GLY A 234 -16.24 3.14 -8.21
C GLY A 234 -15.07 3.99 -7.77
N ILE A 235 -15.37 4.95 -6.90
CA ILE A 235 -14.39 5.89 -6.34
C ILE A 235 -14.42 5.76 -4.82
N ILE A 236 -13.26 5.45 -4.23
CA ILE A 236 -13.04 5.57 -2.80
C ILE A 236 -12.71 7.03 -2.51
N MET A 237 -13.63 7.74 -1.86
CA MET A 237 -13.39 9.11 -1.42
C MET A 237 -12.38 9.09 -0.27
N ALA A 238 -11.18 9.59 -0.53
CA ALA A 238 -10.12 9.64 0.46
C ALA A 238 -10.14 11.00 1.18
N ARG A 239 -10.07 11.00 2.51
CA ARG A 239 -9.93 12.24 3.32
C ARG A 239 -8.46 12.61 3.49
N CYS A 240 -7.70 12.54 2.40
CA CYS A 240 -6.28 12.81 2.39
C CYS A 240 -5.89 13.68 1.19
N ASP A 241 -4.62 14.06 1.13
CA ASP A 241 -4.04 14.76 0.00
C ASP A 241 -3.76 13.82 -1.18
N LEU A 242 -3.50 14.41 -2.35
CA LEU A 242 -3.23 13.66 -3.57
C LEU A 242 -2.02 12.70 -3.44
N PRO A 243 -0.89 13.08 -2.81
CA PRO A 243 0.22 12.14 -2.58
C PRO A 243 -0.19 10.89 -1.78
N ARG A 244 -0.97 11.03 -0.70
CA ARG A 244 -1.44 9.86 0.07
C ARG A 244 -2.41 9.00 -0.71
N ALA A 245 -3.29 9.61 -1.52
CA ALA A 245 -4.18 8.84 -2.40
C ALA A 245 -3.42 8.06 -3.48
N ARG A 246 -2.33 8.63 -4.03
CA ARG A 246 -1.44 7.92 -4.95
C ARG A 246 -0.77 6.72 -4.28
N ASN A 247 -0.30 6.88 -3.05
CA ASN A 247 0.25 5.76 -2.26
C ASN A 247 -0.81 4.68 -2.02
N LEU A 248 -2.05 5.07 -1.70
CA LEU A 248 -3.15 4.12 -1.57
C LEU A 248 -3.41 3.38 -2.89
N ALA A 249 -3.48 4.07 -4.03
CA ALA A 249 -3.66 3.43 -5.33
C ALA A 249 -2.53 2.41 -5.63
N ALA A 250 -1.27 2.77 -5.39
CA ALA A 250 -0.13 1.88 -5.55
C ALA A 250 -0.20 0.65 -4.61
N GLN A 251 -0.65 0.84 -3.37
CA GLN A 251 -0.88 -0.24 -2.42
C GLN A 251 -1.98 -1.20 -2.91
N LEU A 252 -3.06 -0.69 -3.48
CA LEU A 252 -4.14 -1.51 -4.02
C LEU A 252 -3.71 -2.27 -5.28
N ASN A 253 -2.96 -1.65 -6.19
CA ASN A 253 -2.46 -2.29 -7.42
C ASN A 253 -1.46 -3.41 -7.13
N SER A 254 -0.59 -3.20 -6.13
CA SER A 254 0.43 -4.18 -5.74
C SER A 254 -0.10 -5.36 -4.92
N GLY A 255 -1.29 -5.21 -4.33
CA GLY A 255 -1.91 -6.15 -3.41
C GLY A 255 -1.42 -6.03 -1.96
N PRO A 256 -2.05 -6.77 -1.04
CA PRO A 256 -1.71 -6.71 0.37
C PRO A 256 -0.35 -7.37 0.64
N LEU A 257 0.40 -6.85 1.61
CA LEU A 257 1.55 -7.56 2.13
C LEU A 257 1.09 -8.87 2.81
N PRO A 258 1.83 -9.97 2.64
CA PRO A 258 1.53 -11.20 3.37
C PRO A 258 1.80 -11.03 4.88
N VAL A 259 2.79 -10.21 5.23
CA VAL A 259 3.20 -9.88 6.61
C VAL A 259 3.41 -8.36 6.72
N PRO A 260 2.95 -7.70 7.81
CA PRO A 260 3.29 -6.30 8.03
C PRO A 260 4.80 -6.15 8.26
N LEU A 261 5.40 -5.10 7.72
CA LEU A 261 6.82 -4.81 7.83
C LEU A 261 7.05 -3.54 8.66
N GLU A 262 8.22 -3.42 9.26
CA GLU A 262 8.68 -2.21 9.92
C GLU A 262 10.10 -1.85 9.50
N LEU A 263 10.39 -0.55 9.47
CA LEU A 263 11.74 -0.05 9.19
C LEU A 263 12.63 -0.37 10.39
N VAL A 264 13.77 -1.01 10.15
CA VAL A 264 14.84 -1.11 11.14
C VAL A 264 15.51 0.26 11.20
N ARG A 265 15.60 0.81 12.41
CA ARG A 265 16.33 2.07 12.67
C ARG A 265 17.80 1.78 12.92
#